data_AF-A0A9E3HS30-F1
#
_entry.id   AF-A0A9E3HS30-F1
#
_cell.length_a   1.000
_cell.length_b   1.000
_cell.length_c   1.000
_cell.angle_alpha   90.00
_cell.angle_beta   90.00
_cell.angle_gamma   90.00
#
_symmetry.space_group_name_H-M   'P 1'
#
loop_
_entity.id
_entity.type
_entity.pdbx_description
1 polymer ?
#
loop_
_entity_poly.entity_id
_entity_poly.type
_entity_poly.pdbx_seq_one_letter_code
_entity_poly.pdbx_strand_id
1 'polypeptide(L)' 'MSPKKKQQDFEQLYARLEEIVSSLEDEQLPLESSIELFTEGVELALEARERLEGGEQKVRQLIEKLEGGFELEDFQPDAE' A
#
# COMPACT_ATOMS: atom_id res chain seq x y z
N MET A 1 -10.99 -1.68 -11.16
CA MET A 1 -10.71 -2.93 -10.41
C MET A 1 -11.49 -2.90 -9.09
N SER A 2 -12.16 -3.99 -8.73
CA SER A 2 -13.03 -4.09 -7.55
C SER A 2 -12.23 -4.13 -6.23
N PRO A 3 -12.80 -3.64 -5.10
CA PRO A 3 -12.09 -3.56 -3.81
C PRO A 3 -11.60 -4.93 -3.30
N LYS A 4 -12.38 -5.99 -3.54
CA LYS A 4 -12.01 -7.36 -3.18
C LYS A 4 -10.76 -7.86 -3.91
N LYS A 5 -10.56 -7.44 -5.16
CA LYS A 5 -9.37 -7.81 -5.95
C LYS A 5 -8.11 -7.16 -5.38
N LYS A 6 -8.19 -5.88 -4.99
CA LYS A 6 -7.08 -5.16 -4.34
C LYS A 6 -6.67 -5.77 -2.99
N GLN A 7 -7.62 -6.31 -2.22
CA GLN A 7 -7.32 -7.02 -0.99
C GLN A 7 -6.56 -8.32 -1.25
N GLN A 8 -7.06 -9.14 -2.19
CA GLN A 8 -6.37 -10.37 -2.59
C GLN A 8 -4.95 -10.08 -3.12
N ASP A 9 -4.79 -9.01 -3.91
CA ASP A 9 -3.48 -8.59 -4.41
C ASP A 9 -2.54 -8.12 -3.29
N PHE A 10 -3.04 -7.69 -2.13
CA PHE A 10 -2.20 -7.29 -0.99
C PHE A 10 -1.83 -8.50 -0.12
N GLU A 11 -2.78 -9.40 0.15
CA GLU A 11 -2.50 -10.65 0.86
C GLU A 11 -1.45 -11.50 0.14
N GLN A 12 -1.51 -11.54 -1.20
CA GLN A 12 -0.51 -12.22 -2.03
C GLN A 12 0.88 -11.57 -1.92
N LEU A 13 0.94 -10.24 -1.96
CA LEU A 13 2.18 -9.49 -1.79
C LEU A 13 2.79 -9.77 -0.41
N TYR A 14 1.97 -9.74 0.63
CA TYR A 14 2.42 -10.01 2.00
C TYR A 14 2.92 -11.45 2.17
N ALA A 15 2.19 -12.44 1.64
CA ALA A 15 2.61 -13.83 1.66
C ALA A 15 3.97 -14.02 0.95
N ARG A 16 4.19 -13.34 -0.19
CA ARG A 16 5.47 -13.41 -0.90
C ARG A 16 6.62 -12.82 -0.08
N LEU A 17 6.39 -11.71 0.63
CA LEU A 17 7.38 -11.14 1.54
C LEU A 17 7.75 -12.14 2.66
N GLU A 18 6.78 -12.82 3.25
CA GLU A 18 7.03 -13.85 4.27
C GLU A 18 7.86 -15.02 3.72
N GLU A 19 7.55 -15.49 2.50
CA GLU A 19 8.33 -16.52 1.81
C GLU A 19 9.79 -16.08 1.59
N ILE A 20 10.00 -14.84 1.16
CA ILE A 20 11.34 -14.28 0.94
C ILE A 20 12.11 -14.23 2.26
N VAL A 21 11.50 -13.71 3.32
CA VAL A 21 12.12 -13.64 4.66
C VAL A 21 12.51 -15.05 5.13
N SER A 22 11.58 -16.01 5.06
CA SER A 22 11.85 -17.39 5.44
C SER A 22 12.96 -18.02 4.60
N SER A 23 13.08 -17.66 3.32
CA SER A 23 14.14 -18.17 2.44
C SER A 23 15.50 -17.55 2.76
N LEU A 24 15.52 -16.26 3.11
CA LEU A 24 16.74 -15.53 3.51
C LEU A 24 17.31 -15.99 4.86
N GLU A 25 16.50 -16.64 5.69
CA GLU A 25 16.93 -17.26 6.95
C GLU A 25 17.64 -18.61 6.76
N ASP A 26 17.63 -19.19 5.55
CA ASP A 26 18.32 -20.44 5.25
C ASP A 26 19.84 -20.21 5.10
N GLU A 27 20.61 -20.82 6.00
CA GLU A 27 22.08 -20.77 6.00
C GLU A 27 22.74 -21.40 4.75
N GLN A 28 22.00 -22.23 4.01
CA GLN A 28 22.47 -22.88 2.78
C GLN A 28 22.16 -22.08 1.52
N LEU A 29 21.49 -20.93 1.65
CA LEU A 29 21.13 -20.10 0.51
C LEU A 29 22.39 -19.55 -0.19
N PRO A 30 22.56 -19.79 -1.50
CA PRO A 30 23.68 -19.22 -2.25
C PRO A 30 23.64 -17.69 -2.25
N LEU A 31 24.80 -17.04 -2.12
CA LEU A 31 24.91 -15.58 -2.05
C LEU A 31 24.19 -14.86 -3.20
N GLU A 32 24.31 -15.36 -4.42
CA GLU A 32 23.66 -14.78 -5.59
C GLU A 32 22.12 -14.80 -5.45
N SER A 33 21.57 -15.92 -5.00
CA SER A 33 20.14 -16.06 -4.69
C SER A 33 19.72 -15.17 -3.51
N SER A 34 20.56 -14.98 -2.49
CA SER A 34 20.28 -14.05 -1.39
C SER A 34 20.16 -12.60 -1.87
N ILE A 35 21.00 -12.19 -2.82
CA ILE A 35 20.97 -10.84 -3.40
C ILE A 35 19.69 -10.65 -4.23
N GLU A 36 19.31 -11.65 -5.04
CA GLU A 36 18.07 -11.62 -5.82
C GLU A 36 16.84 -11.52 -4.91
N LEU A 37 16.73 -12.41 -3.91
CA LEU A 37 15.62 -12.42 -2.96
C LEU A 37 15.55 -11.13 -2.12
N PHE A 38 16.69 -10.59 -1.71
CA PHE A 38 16.73 -9.32 -1.00
C PHE A 38 16.22 -8.16 -1.86
N THR A 39 16.64 -8.12 -3.14
CA THR A 39 16.19 -7.09 -4.07
C THR A 39 14.69 -7.17 -4.29
N GLU A 40 14.16 -8.37 -4.56
CA GLU A 40 12.73 -8.62 -4.68
C GLU A 40 11.98 -8.20 -3.40
N GLY A 41 12.49 -8.57 -2.23
CA GLY A 41 11.90 -8.23 -0.94
C GLY A 41 11.82 -6.71 -0.70
N VAL A 42 12.84 -5.95 -1.10
CA VAL A 42 12.83 -4.49 -0.99
C VAL A 42 11.77 -3.87 -1.91
N GLU A 43 11.67 -4.34 -3.15
CA GLU A 43 10.67 -3.85 -4.11
C GLU A 43 9.25 -4.11 -3.61
N LEU A 44 8.97 -5.33 -3.14
CA LEU A 44 7.67 -5.69 -2.58
C LEU A 44 7.35 -4.88 -1.32
N ALA A 45 8.32 -4.65 -0.44
CA ALA A 45 8.11 -3.85 0.77
C ALA A 45 7.77 -2.39 0.45
N LEU A 46 8.40 -1.80 -0.58
CA LEU A 46 8.08 -0.46 -1.05
C LEU A 46 6.66 -0.39 -1.63
N GLU A 47 6.26 -1.38 -2.43
CA GLU A 47 4.90 -1.47 -2.95
C GLU A 47 3.86 -1.63 -1.84
N ALA A 48 4.14 -2.46 -0.83
CA ALA A 48 3.26 -2.64 0.32
C ALA A 48 3.04 -1.30 1.04
N ARG A 49 4.12 -0.54 1.26
CA ARG A 49 4.08 0.77 1.92
C ARG A 49 3.21 1.75 1.15
N GLU A 50 3.41 1.87 -0.16
CA GLU A 50 2.62 2.78 -1.01
C GLU A 50 1.12 2.44 -0.97
N ARG A 51 0.78 1.15 -1.02
CA ARG A 51 -0.62 0.70 -0.92
C ARG A 51 -1.25 1.05 0.43
N LEU A 52 -0.50 0.90 1.52
CA LEU A 52 -0.95 1.25 2.87
C LEU A 52 -1.14 2.77 3.02
N GLU A 53 -0.17 3.57 2.57
CA GLU A 53 -0.25 5.04 2.58
C GLU A 53 -1.48 5.53 1.81
N GLY A 54 -1.74 4.99 0.61
CA GLY A 54 -2.93 5.31 -0.17
C GLY A 54 -4.24 4.88 0.51
N GLY A 55 -4.22 3.77 1.25
CA GLY A 55 -5.33 3.30 2.07
C GLY A 55 -5.63 4.23 3.24
N GLU A 56 -4.60 4.64 3.98
CA GLU A 56 -4.68 5.57 5.10
C GLU A 56 -5.22 6.92 4.66
N GLN A 57 -4.69 7.48 3.56
CA GLN A 57 -5.18 8.75 3.00
C GLN A 57 -6.68 8.67 2.68
N LYS A 58 -7.13 7.56 2.10
CA LYS A 58 -8.54 7.36 1.78
C LYS A 58 -9.41 7.26 3.02
N VAL A 59 -8.95 6.57 4.07
CA VAL A 59 -9.65 6.51 5.37
C VAL A 59 -9.76 7.90 5.96
N ARG A 60 -8.68 8.68 5.97
CA ARG A 60 -8.66 10.05 6.47
C ARG A 60 -9.67 10.95 5.75
N GLN A 61 -9.70 10.92 4.42
CA GLN A 61 -10.69 11.68 3.65
C GLN A 61 -12.14 11.28 3.95
N LEU A 62 -12.39 10.00 4.24
CA LEU A 62 -13.72 9.52 4.62
C LEU A 62 -14.12 10.00 6.02
N ILE A 63 -13.19 10.00 6.97
CA ILE A 63 -13.40 10.53 8.32
C ILE A 63 -13.71 12.02 8.24
N GLU A 64 -12.91 12.81 7.52
CA GLU A 64 -13.12 14.25 7.32
C GLU A 64 -14.51 14.55 6.71
N LYS A 65 -14.97 13.71 5.77
CA LYS A 65 -16.33 13.81 5.19
C LYS A 65 -17.44 13.42 6.17
N LEU A 66 -17.23 12.37 6.98
CA LEU A 66 -18.21 11.89 7.96
C LEU A 66 -18.36 12.85 9.14
N GLU A 67 -17.27 13.49 9.57
CA GLU A 67 -17.25 14.48 10.65
C GLU A 67 -17.80 15.85 10.23
N GLY A 68 -18.34 15.97 9.01
CA GLY A 68 -19.02 17.17 8.55
C GLY A 68 -18.09 18.24 7.99
N GLY A 69 -16.97 17.84 7.38
CA GLY A 69 -16.15 18.72 6.53
C GLY A 69 -16.94 19.27 5.36
N PHE A 70 -17.75 20.29 5.62
CA PHE A 70 -18.24 21.23 4.63
C PHE A 70 -17.02 22.01 4.14
N GLU A 71 -16.63 21.76 2.89
CA GLU A 71 -15.96 22.84 2.15
C GLU A 71 -17.03 23.87 1.85
N LEU A 72 -16.86 25.07 2.41
CA LEU A 72 -17.50 26.26 1.89
C LEU A 72 -16.94 26.42 0.47
N GLU A 73 -17.71 26.07 -0.55
CA GLU A 73 -17.45 26.62 -1.88
C GLU A 73 -17.55 28.14 -1.75
N ASP A 74 -16.53 28.84 -2.21
CA ASP A 74 -16.55 30.31 -2.28
C ASP A 74 -17.81 30.71 -3.04
N PHE A 75 -18.73 31.40 -2.35
CA PHE A 75 -19.91 31.96 -2.98
C PHE A 75 -19.43 33.00 -4.00
N GLN A 76 -19.51 32.65 -5.29
CA GLN A 76 -19.42 33.63 -6.36
C GLN A 76 -20.82 34.24 -6.50
N PRO A 77 -21.07 35.46 -5.98
CA PRO A 77 -22.30 36.16 -6.32
C PRO A 77 -22.34 36.30 -7.85
N ASP A 78 -23.45 35.89 -8.45
CA ASP A 78 -23.74 36.22 -9.84
C ASP A 78 -23.50 37.73 -10.02
N ALA A 79 -22.52 38.06 -10.87
CA ALA A 79 -22.20 39.44 -11.19
C ALA A 79 -23.41 40.05 -11.93
N GLU A 80 -24.12 40.94 -11.25
CA GLU A 80 -25.02 41.92 -11.90
C GLU A 80 -24.21 42.98 -12.67
#